data_AF-A0AAD1ELD5-F1
#
_entry.id   AF-A0AAD1ELD5-F1
#
_cell.length_a   1.000
_cell.length_b   1.000
_cell.length_c   1.000
_cell.angle_alpha   90.00
_cell.angle_beta   90.00
_cell.angle_gamma   90.00
#
_symmetry.space_group_name_H-M   'P 1'
#
loop_
_entity.id
_entity.type
_entity.pdbx_description
1 polymer ?
#
loop_
_entity_poly.entity_id
_entity_poly.type
_entity_poly.pdbx_seq_one_letter_code
_entity_poly.pdbx_strand_id
1 'polypeptide(L)'
;MKSAPDLTDPRPEPRRRRRVSVLGVLAALLIAKGLTIGAYLMWMLVIDDAISASSQQEQGSAVSQQLVEAASAAPAVPSTTVPPASTLALADGAPLAVLYVPRFGADYHRGIAETTDAESVLDSSALGLGHYDTTQIPGELGNFAVASHWSAYSGAMHVLNEMQLGDPVYVQTEQGC
;
A
#
# COMPACT_ATOMS: atom_id res chain seq x y z
N MET A 1 -91.30 24.98 -0.84
CA MET A 1 -90.28 25.26 -1.86
C MET A 1 -88.91 25.26 -1.21
N LYS A 2 -87.91 24.77 -1.94
CA LYS A 2 -86.62 24.22 -1.48
C LYS A 2 -85.50 25.19 -1.85
N SER A 3 -84.71 25.67 -0.89
CA SER A 3 -83.45 26.42 -1.12
C SER A 3 -82.62 26.36 0.16
N ALA A 4 -81.29 26.15 0.21
CA ALA A 4 -80.24 25.54 -0.61
C ALA A 4 -79.04 25.36 0.36
N PRO A 5 -78.10 24.41 0.16
CA PRO A 5 -77.02 24.15 1.12
C PRO A 5 -75.91 25.22 1.05
N ASP A 6 -75.41 25.62 2.22
CA ASP A 6 -74.22 26.46 2.39
C ASP A 6 -72.97 25.60 2.13
N LEU A 7 -72.26 25.88 1.04
CA LEU A 7 -71.05 25.19 0.61
C LEU A 7 -69.84 26.11 0.83
N THR A 8 -69.29 26.10 2.05
CA THR A 8 -67.91 26.55 2.26
C THR A 8 -66.96 25.45 1.79
N ASP A 9 -66.61 25.50 0.51
CA ASP A 9 -65.54 24.69 -0.08
C ASP A 9 -64.19 25.41 0.13
N PRO A 10 -63.23 24.86 0.90
CA PRO A 10 -61.90 25.43 1.00
C PRO A 10 -61.18 25.20 -0.34
N ARG A 11 -61.17 26.24 -1.19
CA ARG A 11 -60.43 26.21 -2.45
C ARG A 11 -58.99 25.78 -2.21
N PRO A 12 -58.46 24.75 -2.90
CA PRO A 12 -57.07 24.37 -2.78
C PRO A 12 -56.19 25.50 -3.31
N GLU A 13 -55.43 26.12 -2.42
CA GLU A 13 -54.41 27.11 -2.76
C GLU A 13 -53.45 26.52 -3.82
N PRO A 14 -53.22 27.21 -4.95
CA PRO A 14 -52.37 26.68 -6.00
C PRO A 14 -50.94 26.53 -5.46
N ARG A 15 -50.51 25.28 -5.26
CA ARG A 15 -49.12 24.93 -4.96
C ARG A 15 -48.21 25.61 -5.98
N ARG A 16 -47.54 26.67 -5.57
CA ARG A 16 -46.64 27.47 -6.39
C ARG A 16 -45.56 26.53 -6.92
N ARG A 17 -45.67 26.13 -8.20
CA ARG A 17 -44.68 25.28 -8.86
C ARG A 17 -43.34 26.00 -8.76
N ARG A 18 -42.39 25.47 -7.97
CA ARG A 18 -41.03 26.01 -7.84
C ARG A 18 -40.41 25.95 -9.24
N ARG A 19 -40.38 27.10 -9.93
CA ARG A 19 -39.67 27.22 -11.19
C ARG A 19 -38.20 26.97 -10.89
N VAL A 20 -37.62 25.99 -11.57
CA VAL A 20 -36.21 25.66 -11.41
C VAL A 20 -35.42 26.88 -11.90
N SER A 21 -34.73 27.55 -10.96
CA SER A 21 -33.86 28.67 -11.30
C SER A 21 -32.62 28.14 -12.02
N VAL A 22 -32.12 28.86 -13.03
CA VAL A 22 -30.85 28.53 -13.71
C VAL A 22 -29.72 28.37 -12.70
N LEU A 23 -29.70 29.24 -11.69
CA LEU A 23 -28.75 29.17 -10.57
C LEU A 23 -28.91 27.87 -9.76
N GLY A 24 -30.15 27.39 -9.59
CA GLY A 24 -30.45 26.13 -8.92
C GLY A 24 -30.01 24.90 -9.71
N VAL A 25 -30.16 24.91 -11.04
CA VAL A 25 -29.60 23.86 -11.91
C VAL A 25 -28.08 23.85 -11.84
N LEU A 26 -27.46 25.03 -11.94
CA LEU A 26 -25.99 25.16 -11.87
C LEU A 26 -25.45 24.67 -10.53
N ALA A 27 -26.10 25.04 -9.42
CA ALA A 27 -25.75 24.56 -8.08
C ALA A 27 -25.89 23.04 -7.96
N ALA A 28 -26.99 22.46 -8.48
CA ALA A 28 -27.18 21.02 -8.47
C ALA A 28 -26.11 20.28 -9.28
N LEU A 29 -25.70 20.81 -10.44
CA LEU A 29 -24.62 20.25 -11.25
C LEU A 29 -23.27 20.31 -10.53
N LEU A 30 -22.96 21.43 -9.87
CA LEU A 30 -21.73 21.57 -9.09
C LEU A 30 -21.70 20.61 -7.90
N ILE A 31 -22.81 20.43 -7.20
CA ILE A 31 -22.94 19.46 -6.09
C ILE A 31 -22.76 18.04 -6.62
N ALA A 32 -23.45 17.67 -7.70
CA ALA A 32 -23.33 16.34 -8.30
C ALA A 32 -21.88 16.05 -8.70
N LYS A 33 -21.23 17.01 -9.38
CA LYS A 33 -19.82 16.87 -9.79
C LYS A 33 -18.88 16.77 -8.60
N GLY A 34 -19.09 17.58 -7.56
CA GLY A 34 -18.31 17.51 -6.32
C GLY A 34 -18.45 16.17 -5.62
N LEU A 35 -19.65 15.61 -5.54
CA LEU A 35 -19.89 14.28 -4.98
C LEU A 35 -19.22 13.19 -5.81
N THR A 36 -19.25 13.27 -7.15
CA THR A 36 -18.54 12.33 -8.02
C THR A 36 -17.04 12.37 -7.79
N ILE A 37 -16.44 13.56 -7.74
CA ILE A 37 -15.00 13.72 -7.48
C ILE A 37 -14.66 13.22 -6.07
N GLY A 38 -15.44 13.59 -5.04
CA GLY A 38 -15.22 13.14 -3.68
C GLY A 38 -15.31 11.62 -3.52
N ALA A 39 -16.30 10.99 -4.14
CA ALA A 39 -16.44 9.54 -4.16
C ALA A 39 -15.29 8.86 -4.92
N TYR A 40 -14.84 9.44 -6.03
CA TYR A 40 -13.70 8.93 -6.78
C TYR A 40 -12.40 9.02 -5.99
N LEU A 41 -12.15 10.13 -5.30
CA LEU A 41 -10.99 10.29 -4.43
C LEU A 41 -11.04 9.32 -3.24
N MET A 42 -12.20 9.15 -2.62
CA MET A 42 -12.39 8.16 -1.55
C MET A 42 -12.13 6.74 -2.04
N TRP A 43 -12.65 6.39 -3.23
CA TRP A 43 -12.39 5.11 -3.87
C TRP A 43 -10.88 4.91 -4.09
N MET A 44 -10.21 5.90 -4.69
CA MET A 44 -8.78 5.86 -4.98
C MET A 44 -7.92 5.72 -3.71
N LEU A 45 -8.31 6.35 -2.60
CA LEU A 45 -7.52 6.33 -1.37
C LEU A 45 -7.72 5.06 -0.52
N VAL A 46 -8.92 4.47 -0.52
CA VAL A 46 -9.23 3.35 0.38
C VAL A 46 -8.99 2.00 -0.27
N ILE A 47 -9.31 1.85 -1.55
CA ILE A 47 -9.30 0.53 -2.20
C ILE A 47 -7.94 0.22 -2.81
N ASP A 48 -7.27 1.21 -3.40
CA ASP A 48 -5.96 1.02 -4.02
C ASP A 48 -4.89 0.64 -2.98
N ASP A 49 -4.94 1.28 -1.81
CA ASP A 49 -4.03 1.03 -0.69
C ASP A 49 -4.31 -0.34 -0.04
N ALA A 50 -5.58 -0.69 0.18
CA ALA A 50 -5.97 -1.97 0.77
C ALA A 50 -5.62 -3.18 -0.12
N ILE A 51 -5.84 -3.07 -1.43
CA ILE A 51 -5.51 -4.14 -2.39
C ILE A 51 -3.99 -4.30 -2.52
N SER A 52 -3.25 -3.19 -2.59
CA SER A 52 -1.78 -3.20 -2.72
C SER A 52 -1.10 -3.72 -1.45
N ALA A 53 -1.66 -3.47 -0.27
CA ALA A 53 -1.12 -3.99 0.99
C ALA A 53 -1.24 -5.52 1.07
N SER A 54 -2.38 -6.09 0.68
CA SER A 54 -2.57 -7.54 0.66
C SER A 54 -1.67 -8.24 -0.36
N SER A 55 -1.49 -7.66 -1.56
CA SER A 55 -0.63 -8.27 -2.58
C SER A 55 0.83 -8.31 -2.15
N GLN A 56 1.30 -7.28 -1.44
CA GLN A 56 2.67 -7.26 -0.90
C GLN A 56 2.89 -8.26 0.22
N GLN A 57 1.88 -8.49 1.07
CA GLN A 57 1.95 -9.54 2.10
C GLN A 57 1.99 -10.93 1.47
N GLU A 58 1.21 -11.17 0.41
CA GLU A 58 1.25 -12.44 -0.32
C GLU A 58 2.62 -12.66 -0.96
N GLN A 59 3.20 -11.64 -1.60
CA GLN A 59 4.53 -11.71 -2.21
C GLN A 59 5.64 -11.89 -1.17
N GLY A 60 5.60 -11.14 -0.06
CA GLY A 60 6.55 -11.31 1.04
C GLY A 60 6.48 -12.73 1.64
N SER A 61 5.28 -13.33 1.71
CA SER A 61 5.11 -14.72 2.13
C SER A 61 5.69 -15.70 1.10
N ALA A 62 5.50 -15.45 -0.19
CA ALA A 62 6.05 -16.26 -1.26
C ALA A 62 7.59 -16.22 -1.26
N VAL A 63 8.18 -15.05 -1.08
CA VAL A 63 9.63 -14.90 -0.92
C VAL A 63 10.10 -15.63 0.33
N SER A 64 9.44 -15.45 1.49
CA SER A 64 9.79 -16.18 2.72
C SER A 64 9.79 -17.71 2.51
N GLN A 65 8.79 -18.24 1.80
CA GLN A 65 8.73 -19.67 1.46
C GLN A 65 9.89 -20.10 0.55
N GLN A 66 10.23 -19.32 -0.47
CA GLN A 66 11.38 -19.59 -1.34
C GLN A 66 12.69 -19.62 -0.55
N LEU A 67 12.88 -18.65 0.35
CA LEU A 67 14.07 -18.57 1.21
C LEU A 67 14.16 -19.78 2.14
N VAL A 68 13.04 -20.21 2.73
CA VAL A 68 12.98 -21.41 3.61
C VAL A 68 13.29 -22.69 2.83
N GLU A 69 12.80 -22.82 1.60
CA GLU A 69 13.07 -23.97 0.73
C GLU A 69 14.56 -24.01 0.32
N ALA A 70 15.12 -22.87 -0.08
CA ALA A 70 16.54 -22.72 -0.40
C ALA A 70 17.44 -23.05 0.81
N ALA A 71 17.10 -22.53 1.99
CA ALA A 71 17.80 -22.82 3.25
C ALA A 71 17.78 -24.33 3.58
N SER A 72 16.66 -25.01 3.32
CA SER A 72 16.49 -26.44 3.58
C SER A 72 17.27 -27.33 2.59
N ALA A 73 17.59 -26.82 1.41
CA ALA A 73 18.39 -27.50 0.40
C ALA A 73 19.90 -27.30 0.59
N ALA A 74 20.32 -26.29 1.36
CA ALA A 74 21.73 -25.98 1.61
C ALA A 74 22.34 -26.90 2.69
N PRO A 75 23.54 -27.48 2.47
CA PRO A 75 24.26 -28.18 3.52
C PRO A 75 24.61 -27.21 4.66
N ALA A 76 24.33 -27.60 5.90
CA ALA A 76 24.70 -26.83 7.09
C ALA A 76 26.23 -26.79 7.26
N VAL A 77 26.88 -25.80 6.64
CA VAL A 77 28.28 -25.46 6.91
C VAL A 77 28.32 -24.36 7.97
N PRO A 78 29.00 -24.56 9.12
CA PRO A 78 29.20 -23.51 10.10
C PRO A 78 30.20 -22.50 9.55
N SER A 79 29.72 -21.42 8.95
CA SER A 79 30.55 -20.31 8.49
C SER A 79 31.01 -19.47 9.69
N THR A 80 32.21 -19.74 10.20
CA THR A 80 32.88 -18.92 11.24
C THR A 80 33.79 -17.84 10.63
N THR A 81 33.71 -17.64 9.32
CA THR A 81 34.50 -16.64 8.60
C THR A 81 33.55 -15.69 7.91
N VAL A 82 33.55 -14.42 8.32
CA VAL A 82 32.86 -13.34 7.61
C VAL A 82 33.45 -13.27 6.20
N PRO A 83 32.69 -13.60 5.14
CA PRO A 83 33.17 -13.44 3.78
C PRO A 83 33.44 -11.94 3.55
N PRO A 84 34.45 -11.57 2.74
CA PRO A 84 34.52 -10.19 2.25
C PRO A 84 33.21 -9.85 1.55
N ALA A 85 32.74 -8.61 1.68
CA ALA A 85 31.46 -8.13 1.14
C ALA A 85 31.23 -8.69 -0.26
N SER A 86 30.44 -9.75 -0.34
CA SER A 86 30.13 -10.40 -1.59
C SER A 86 28.93 -9.62 -2.07
N THR A 87 29.16 -8.70 -3.00
CA THR A 87 28.12 -8.33 -3.96
C THR A 87 27.77 -9.62 -4.68
N LEU A 88 26.89 -10.42 -4.09
CA LEU A 88 26.21 -11.51 -4.74
C LEU A 88 25.52 -10.80 -5.89
N ALA A 89 26.04 -10.97 -7.10
CA ALA A 89 25.48 -10.34 -8.29
C ALA A 89 24.15 -11.03 -8.56
N LEU A 90 23.13 -10.64 -7.81
CA LEU A 90 21.75 -11.03 -8.01
C LEU A 90 21.29 -10.39 -9.31
N ALA A 91 20.42 -11.09 -10.03
CA ALA A 91 19.76 -10.50 -11.17
C ALA A 91 18.85 -9.37 -10.70
N ASP A 92 18.69 -8.34 -11.53
CA ASP A 92 17.77 -7.24 -11.25
C ASP A 92 16.36 -7.76 -10.91
N GLY A 93 15.81 -7.29 -9.79
CA GLY A 93 14.50 -7.72 -9.30
C GLY A 93 14.47 -9.11 -8.63
N ALA A 94 15.61 -9.79 -8.48
CA ALA A 94 15.67 -11.07 -7.78
C ALA A 94 15.31 -10.89 -6.28
N PRO A 95 14.52 -11.80 -5.69
CA PRO A 95 14.20 -11.73 -4.27
C PRO A 95 15.46 -11.97 -3.43
N LEU A 96 15.70 -11.09 -2.46
CA LEU A 96 16.90 -11.08 -1.63
C LEU A 96 16.56 -11.40 -0.17
N ALA A 97 15.53 -10.77 0.38
CA ALA A 97 15.15 -10.94 1.78
C ALA A 97 13.69 -10.56 2.04
N VAL A 98 13.23 -10.77 3.28
CA VAL A 98 11.96 -10.24 3.77
C VAL A 98 12.20 -9.38 5.01
N LEU A 99 11.69 -8.16 4.99
CA LEU A 99 11.72 -7.22 6.10
C LEU A 99 10.52 -7.42 7.01
N TYR A 100 10.76 -7.51 8.32
CA TYR A 100 9.74 -7.51 9.36
C TYR A 100 10.01 -6.40 10.37
N VAL A 101 8.97 -5.66 10.73
CA VAL A 101 9.05 -4.57 11.73
C VAL A 101 7.85 -4.70 12.67
N PRO A 102 8.00 -5.33 13.86
CA PRO A 102 6.88 -5.62 14.75
C PRO A 102 6.11 -4.37 15.21
N ARG A 103 6.78 -3.21 15.22
CA ARG A 103 6.15 -1.91 15.53
C ARG A 103 4.98 -1.59 14.60
N PHE A 104 5.09 -1.96 13.32
CA PHE A 104 4.09 -1.68 12.30
C PHE A 104 2.93 -2.70 12.30
N GLY A 105 2.93 -3.65 13.23
CA GLY A 105 1.92 -4.70 13.35
C GLY A 105 2.51 -6.10 13.15
N ALA A 106 1.81 -7.10 13.68
CA ALA A 106 2.26 -8.50 13.60
C ALA A 106 2.29 -9.04 12.16
N ASP A 107 1.45 -8.49 11.29
CA ASP A 107 1.32 -8.90 9.89
C ASP A 107 2.12 -8.00 8.92
N TYR A 108 2.98 -7.13 9.45
CA TYR A 108 3.82 -6.29 8.61
C TYR A 108 5.07 -7.06 8.16
N HIS A 109 5.07 -7.44 6.89
CA HIS A 109 6.24 -7.99 6.20
C HIS A 109 6.28 -7.53 4.76
N ARG A 110 7.49 -7.30 4.25
CA ARG A 110 7.71 -6.79 2.88
C ARG A 110 8.92 -7.46 2.25
N GLY A 111 8.76 -7.95 1.02
CA GLY A 111 9.86 -8.50 0.25
C GLY A 111 10.86 -7.41 -0.16
N ILE A 112 12.14 -7.75 -0.12
CA ILE A 112 13.26 -6.96 -0.59
C ILE A 112 13.79 -7.64 -1.85
N ALA A 113 13.88 -6.89 -2.94
CA ALA A 113 14.45 -7.34 -4.22
C ALA A 113 15.76 -6.60 -4.52
N GLU A 114 16.60 -7.19 -5.36
CA GLU A 114 17.84 -6.57 -5.81
C GLU A 114 17.58 -5.39 -6.76
N THR A 115 18.38 -4.33 -6.61
CA THR A 115 18.30 -3.03 -7.29
C THR A 115 17.24 -2.07 -6.77
N THR A 116 17.45 -0.78 -7.04
CA THR A 116 16.48 0.29 -6.77
C THR A 116 16.00 0.94 -8.07
N ASP A 117 16.00 0.19 -9.17
CA ASP A 117 15.48 0.68 -10.44
C ASP A 117 13.97 0.88 -10.35
N ALA A 118 13.49 1.97 -10.95
CA ALA A 118 12.10 2.38 -10.83
C ALA A 118 11.17 1.39 -11.53
N GLU A 119 11.46 1.05 -12.78
CA GLU A 119 10.56 0.26 -13.61
C GLU A 119 10.50 -1.22 -13.17
N SER A 120 11.64 -1.77 -12.78
CA SER A 120 11.74 -3.18 -12.38
C SER A 120 11.35 -3.43 -10.93
N VAL A 121 11.66 -2.51 -10.00
CA VAL A 121 11.49 -2.73 -8.55
C VAL A 121 10.60 -1.70 -7.89
N LEU A 122 10.98 -0.42 -7.89
CA LEU A 122 10.33 0.56 -6.99
C LEU A 122 8.88 0.88 -7.41
N ASP A 123 8.58 0.92 -8.71
CA ASP A 123 7.23 1.17 -9.22
C ASP A 123 6.37 -0.11 -9.30
N SER A 124 6.90 -1.26 -8.88
CA SER A 124 6.17 -2.52 -8.86
C SER A 124 5.29 -2.63 -7.62
N SER A 125 3.97 -2.72 -7.80
CA SER A 125 3.00 -2.94 -6.70
C SER A 125 3.17 -4.29 -5.98
N ALA A 126 3.97 -5.19 -6.53
CA ALA A 126 4.27 -6.50 -5.96
C ALA A 126 5.57 -6.51 -5.15
N LEU A 127 6.53 -5.63 -5.45
CA LEU A 127 7.83 -5.56 -4.81
C LEU A 127 7.84 -4.41 -3.80
N GLY A 128 8.12 -4.71 -2.54
CA GLY A 128 7.98 -3.74 -1.45
C GLY A 128 9.18 -2.82 -1.31
N LEU A 129 10.40 -3.37 -1.41
CA LEU A 129 11.65 -2.65 -1.22
C LEU A 129 12.69 -3.09 -2.26
N GLY A 130 13.52 -2.14 -2.70
CA GLY A 130 14.71 -2.38 -3.50
C GLY A 130 15.99 -2.25 -2.68
N HIS A 131 16.94 -3.16 -2.83
CA HIS A 131 18.27 -3.09 -2.26
C HIS A 131 19.22 -2.29 -3.16
N TYR A 132 20.07 -1.44 -2.57
CA TYR A 132 21.14 -0.81 -3.34
C TYR A 132 22.24 -1.83 -3.64
N ASP A 133 22.38 -2.20 -4.90
CA ASP A 133 23.36 -3.15 -5.44
C ASP A 133 24.84 -2.87 -5.06
N THR A 134 25.14 -1.61 -4.75
CA THR A 134 26.45 -1.13 -4.31
C THR A 134 26.66 -1.22 -2.80
N THR A 135 25.67 -1.69 -2.04
CA THR A 135 25.69 -1.81 -0.59
C THR A 135 25.80 -3.25 -0.12
N GLN A 136 26.07 -3.45 1.17
CA GLN A 136 26.28 -4.79 1.73
C GLN A 136 24.96 -5.54 1.82
N ILE A 137 24.98 -6.86 1.67
CA ILE A 137 23.80 -7.71 1.89
C ILE A 137 23.53 -7.90 3.41
N PRO A 138 22.32 -8.34 3.82
CA PRO A 138 22.01 -8.53 5.23
C PRO A 138 22.99 -9.51 5.91
N GLY A 139 23.48 -9.14 7.09
CA GLY A 139 24.45 -9.91 7.86
C GLY A 139 25.92 -9.60 7.55
N GLU A 140 26.22 -8.86 6.48
CA GLU A 140 27.58 -8.41 6.19
C GLU A 140 27.98 -7.17 7.00
N LEU A 141 29.28 -7.02 7.23
CA LEU A 141 29.84 -5.86 7.91
C LEU A 141 29.85 -4.65 6.97
N GLY A 142 29.07 -3.64 7.30
CA GLY A 142 28.97 -2.41 6.53
C GLY A 142 27.60 -1.76 6.71
N ASN A 143 27.01 -1.31 5.61
CA ASN A 143 25.67 -0.73 5.58
C ASN A 143 24.81 -1.47 4.55
N PHE A 144 23.76 -2.13 5.00
CA PHE A 144 22.71 -2.66 4.14
C PHE A 144 21.65 -1.57 3.95
N ALA A 145 21.46 -1.14 2.72
CA ALA A 145 20.56 -0.04 2.40
C ALA A 145 19.45 -0.48 1.45
N VAL A 146 18.24 0.00 1.73
CA VAL A 146 17.05 -0.26 0.91
C VAL A 146 16.30 1.03 0.63
N ALA A 147 15.54 1.04 -0.47
CA ALA A 147 14.67 2.13 -0.89
C ALA A 147 13.25 1.61 -1.16
N SER A 148 12.27 2.47 -0.93
CA SER A 148 10.87 2.25 -1.26
C SER A 148 10.14 3.59 -1.37
N HIS A 149 9.00 3.62 -2.06
CA HIS A 149 8.14 4.78 -2.08
C HIS A 149 7.53 5.03 -0.69
N TRP A 150 7.45 6.31 -0.31
CA TRP A 150 6.76 6.71 0.93
C TRP A 150 5.25 6.44 0.83
N SER A 151 4.63 6.83 -0.28
CA SER A 151 3.21 6.55 -0.59
C SER A 151 3.06 6.30 -2.09
N ALA A 152 2.14 5.41 -2.48
CA ALA A 152 1.91 4.88 -3.84
C ALA A 152 2.92 3.82 -4.31
N TYR A 153 2.56 3.10 -5.38
CA TYR A 153 3.30 2.04 -6.12
C TYR A 153 3.88 0.87 -5.32
N SER A 154 3.88 0.94 -4.00
CA SER A 154 4.09 -0.12 -3.01
C SER A 154 3.81 0.44 -1.62
N GLY A 155 4.05 1.74 -1.36
CA GLY A 155 3.72 2.38 -0.07
C GLY A 155 4.24 1.63 1.15
N ALA A 156 5.29 0.80 0.96
CA ALA A 156 5.73 -0.15 1.96
C ALA A 156 6.24 0.57 3.20
N MET A 157 6.73 1.80 3.04
CA MET A 157 7.33 2.62 4.09
C MET A 157 6.43 3.77 4.60
N HIS A 158 5.13 3.79 4.31
CA HIS A 158 4.26 4.92 4.73
C HIS A 158 4.13 5.10 6.25
N VAL A 159 4.40 4.04 7.02
CA VAL A 159 4.42 4.01 8.50
C VAL A 159 5.81 4.23 9.10
N LEU A 160 6.81 4.59 8.28
CA LEU A 160 8.18 4.77 8.76
C LEU A 160 8.30 5.85 9.85
N ASN A 161 7.39 6.83 9.84
CA ASN A 161 7.26 7.86 10.86
C ASN A 161 6.84 7.35 12.26
N GLU A 162 6.37 6.10 12.36
CA GLU A 162 5.99 5.47 13.63
C GLU A 162 7.17 4.83 14.37
N MET A 163 8.32 4.69 13.70
CA MET A 163 9.52 4.10 14.30
C MET A 163 10.03 4.92 15.48
N GLN A 164 10.45 4.19 16.52
CA GLN A 164 11.07 4.76 17.70
C GLN A 164 12.49 4.22 17.88
N LEU A 165 13.31 4.98 18.60
CA LEU A 165 14.66 4.55 18.92
C LEU A 165 14.60 3.25 19.74
N GLY A 166 15.30 2.22 19.25
CA GLY A 166 15.35 0.89 19.88
C GLY A 166 14.32 -0.10 19.35
N ASP A 167 13.48 0.27 18.38
CA ASP A 167 12.60 -0.68 17.72
C ASP A 167 13.41 -1.72 16.91
N PRO A 168 13.10 -3.02 17.05
CA PRO A 168 13.80 -4.05 16.30
C PRO A 168 13.33 -4.10 14.85
N VAL A 169 14.29 -4.33 13.96
CA VAL A 169 14.06 -4.58 12.53
C VAL A 169 14.67 -5.94 12.23
N TYR A 170 13.86 -6.87 11.72
CA TYR A 170 14.32 -8.21 11.37
C TYR A 170 14.36 -8.35 9.85
N VAL A 171 15.42 -8.99 9.35
CA VAL A 171 15.60 -9.26 7.92
C VAL A 171 15.83 -10.76 7.76
N GLN A 172 14.86 -11.44 7.16
CA GLN A 172 14.96 -12.87 6.86
C GLN A 172 15.67 -13.06 5.52
N THR A 173 16.71 -13.89 5.50
CA THR A 173 17.44 -14.30 4.29
C THR A 173 17.41 -15.82 4.12
N GLU A 174 17.95 -16.34 3.01
CA GLU A 174 18.17 -17.79 2.83
C GLU A 174 19.08 -18.40 3.91
N GLN A 175 19.97 -17.59 4.50
CA GLN A 175 20.89 -18.05 5.54
C GLN A 175 20.26 -18.04 6.93
N GLY A 176 19.05 -17.51 7.09
CA GLY A 176 18.34 -17.35 8.36
C GLY A 176 17.97 -15.89 8.67
N CYS A 177 17.50 -15.67 9.91
CA CYS A 177 17.22 -14.36 10.50
C CYS A 177 18.28 -13.99 11.54
#